data_AF-A0AAD8RPQ7-F1
#
_entry.id   AF-A0AAD8RPQ7-F1
#
_cell.length_a   1.000
_cell.length_b   1.000
_cell.length_c   1.000
_cell.angle_alpha   90.00
_cell.angle_beta   90.00
_cell.angle_gamma   90.00
#
_symmetry.space_group_name_H-M   'P 1'
#
loop_
_entity.id
_entity.type
_entity.pdbx_description
1 polymer ?
#
loop_
_entity_poly.entity_id
_entity_poly.type
_entity_poly.pdbx_seq_one_letter_code
_entity_poly.pdbx_strand_id
1 'polypeptide(L)'
;MPYGKESKNALVELIGGKSTKIYVYGQDQFERYVGDIYCDTVFIQEEMLRNGHAWHFKNYDRRPEFSAWERKARAARKGLWASRNPEKPWHWRRDERNERHGTIEWETLFAKVIACFVAVAERLFMGGILLARRNLLKLAILLGLMELVIIFMEQ
;
A
#
# COMPACT_ATOMS: atom_id res chain seq x y z
N MET A 1 4.57 -5.74 -7.38
CA MET A 1 3.92 -7.03 -7.72
C MET A 1 4.72 -7.69 -8.83
N PRO A 2 5.05 -8.99 -8.71
CA PRO A 2 5.95 -9.69 -9.63
C PRO A 2 5.50 -9.76 -11.11
N TYR A 3 4.22 -9.49 -11.42
CA TYR A 3 3.71 -9.47 -12.81
C TYR A 3 3.03 -8.13 -13.20
N GLY A 4 3.29 -7.08 -12.42
CA GLY A 4 2.62 -5.79 -12.61
C GLY A 4 3.06 -5.05 -13.88
N LYS A 5 4.32 -5.22 -14.28
CA LYS A 5 4.90 -4.51 -15.44
C LYS A 5 4.39 -5.09 -16.75
N GLU A 6 4.33 -6.40 -16.84
CA GLU A 6 3.83 -7.16 -17.99
C GLU A 6 2.35 -6.89 -18.22
N SER A 7 1.55 -6.89 -17.14
CA SER A 7 0.14 -6.52 -17.19
C SER A 7 -0.06 -5.08 -17.69
N LYS A 8 0.74 -4.13 -17.19
CA LYS A 8 0.70 -2.74 -17.67
C LYS A 8 1.06 -2.64 -19.14
N ASN A 9 2.13 -3.31 -19.58
CA ASN A 9 2.58 -3.26 -20.97
C ASN A 9 1.52 -3.82 -21.92
N ALA A 10 0.89 -4.96 -21.57
CA ALA A 10 -0.19 -5.55 -22.36
C ALA A 10 -1.38 -4.57 -22.48
N LEU A 11 -1.74 -3.88 -21.40
CA LEU A 11 -2.81 -2.87 -21.45
C LEU A 11 -2.45 -1.69 -22.37
N VAL A 12 -1.22 -1.20 -22.30
CA VAL A 12 -0.73 -0.12 -23.16
C VAL A 12 -0.69 -0.55 -24.62
N GLU A 13 -0.35 -1.80 -24.91
CA GLU A 13 -0.37 -2.33 -26.28
C GLU A 13 -1.79 -2.42 -26.85
N LEU A 14 -2.77 -2.80 -26.01
CA LEU A 14 -4.16 -2.91 -26.43
C LEU A 14 -4.82 -1.53 -26.69
N ILE A 15 -4.53 -0.55 -25.83
CA ILE A 15 -5.20 0.77 -25.83
C ILE A 15 -4.35 1.86 -26.51
N GLY A 16 -3.03 1.69 -26.57
CA GLY A 16 -2.08 2.73 -26.97
C GLY A 16 -2.38 3.31 -28.35
N GLY A 17 -2.62 4.61 -28.39
CA GLY A 17 -2.89 5.35 -29.63
C GLY A 17 -4.29 5.16 -30.22
N LYS A 18 -5.20 4.47 -29.51
CA LYS A 18 -6.57 4.19 -30.00
C LYS A 18 -7.63 4.95 -29.20
N SER A 19 -8.80 5.15 -29.82
CA SER A 19 -9.95 5.75 -29.13
C SER A 19 -10.64 4.70 -28.28
N THR A 20 -10.83 5.00 -26.98
CA THR A 20 -11.52 4.12 -26.04
C THR A 20 -12.84 4.69 -25.58
N LYS A 21 -13.84 3.82 -25.48
CA LYS A 21 -15.15 4.09 -24.89
C LYS A 21 -15.22 3.41 -23.53
N ILE A 22 -15.64 4.16 -22.52
CA ILE A 22 -15.76 3.66 -21.15
C ILE A 22 -17.22 3.72 -20.75
N TYR A 23 -17.79 2.56 -20.42
CA TYR A 23 -19.15 2.43 -19.90
C TYR A 23 -19.08 2.33 -18.37
N VAL A 24 -19.24 3.48 -17.72
CA VAL A 24 -19.22 3.59 -16.26
C VAL A 24 -20.55 3.11 -15.70
N TYR A 25 -20.51 2.21 -14.71
CA TYR A 25 -21.70 1.71 -14.02
C TYR A 25 -21.72 2.07 -12.53
N GLY A 26 -20.66 2.66 -11.99
CA GLY A 26 -20.63 3.13 -10.61
C GLY A 26 -19.32 3.79 -10.22
N GLN A 27 -19.27 4.21 -8.96
CA GLN A 27 -18.09 4.78 -8.32
C GLN A 27 -17.80 3.99 -7.05
N ASP A 28 -16.53 3.69 -6.78
CA ASP A 28 -16.14 2.95 -5.58
C ASP A 28 -16.01 3.84 -4.34
N GLN A 29 -15.77 3.23 -3.18
CA GLN A 29 -15.53 3.93 -1.90
C GLN A 29 -14.33 4.89 -1.89
N PHE A 30 -13.49 4.85 -2.93
CA PHE A 30 -12.34 5.72 -3.12
C PHE A 30 -12.60 6.76 -4.21
N GLU A 31 -13.87 7.00 -4.55
CA GLU A 31 -14.31 7.95 -5.57
C GLU A 31 -13.77 7.66 -6.98
N ARG A 32 -13.40 6.41 -7.28
CA ARG A 32 -12.92 6.01 -8.61
C ARG A 32 -14.07 5.45 -9.44
N TYR A 33 -14.16 5.89 -10.69
CA TYR A 33 -15.12 5.34 -11.64
C TYR A 33 -14.79 3.88 -11.98
N VAL A 34 -15.81 3.04 -11.93
CA VAL A 34 -15.74 1.61 -12.28
C VAL A 34 -16.59 1.40 -13.53
N GLY A 35 -15.99 0.81 -14.56
CA GLY A 35 -16.63 0.68 -15.85
C GLY A 35 -15.98 -0.35 -16.77
N ASP A 36 -16.74 -0.69 -17.81
CA ASP A 36 -16.33 -1.57 -18.90
C ASP A 36 -15.62 -0.74 -19.99
N ILE A 37 -14.48 -1.22 -20.50
CA ILE A 37 -13.63 -0.45 -21.43
C ILE A 37 -13.63 -1.17 -22.77
N TYR A 38 -14.02 -0.41 -23.80
CA TYR A 38 -14.01 -0.87 -25.18
C TYR A 38 -13.01 -0.03 -25.97
N CYS A 39 -12.20 -0.70 -26.77
CA CYS A 39 -11.31 -0.08 -27.73
C CYS A 39 -11.80 -0.52 -29.11
N ASP A 40 -12.38 0.41 -29.86
CA ASP A 40 -13.13 0.14 -31.10
C ASP A 40 -14.27 -0.88 -30.89
N THR A 41 -14.02 -2.15 -31.23
CA THR A 41 -14.94 -3.29 -31.07
C THR A 41 -14.47 -4.33 -30.05
N VAL A 42 -13.27 -4.12 -29.46
CA VAL A 42 -12.63 -5.08 -28.57
C VAL A 42 -12.94 -4.73 -27.12
N PHE A 43 -13.43 -5.72 -26.37
CA PHE A 43 -13.61 -5.60 -24.93
C PHE A 43 -12.28 -5.87 -24.21
N ILE A 44 -11.70 -4.82 -23.62
CA ILE A 44 -10.33 -4.87 -23.10
C ILE A 44 -10.19 -5.83 -21.93
N GLN A 45 -11.16 -5.82 -21.01
CA GLN A 45 -11.15 -6.70 -19.84
C GLN A 45 -11.13 -8.18 -20.23
N GLU A 46 -11.86 -8.56 -21.29
CA GLU A 46 -11.88 -9.92 -21.79
C GLU A 46 -10.49 -10.34 -22.28
N GLU A 47 -9.84 -9.52 -23.10
CA GLU A 47 -8.53 -9.83 -23.67
C GLU A 47 -7.45 -9.93 -22.57
N MET A 48 -7.49 -9.02 -21.61
CA MET A 48 -6.61 -9.03 -20.44
C MET A 48 -6.79 -10.30 -19.59
N LEU A 49 -8.02 -10.78 -19.40
CA LEU A 49 -8.30 -12.00 -18.64
C LEU A 49 -7.91 -13.26 -19.43
N ARG A 50 -8.23 -13.32 -20.73
CA ARG A 50 -7.93 -14.45 -21.61
C ARG A 50 -6.42 -14.68 -21.79
N ASN A 51 -5.65 -13.61 -21.84
CA ASN A 51 -4.18 -13.68 -21.93
C ASN A 51 -3.49 -13.83 -20.57
N GLY A 52 -4.25 -13.83 -19.48
CA GLY A 52 -3.69 -14.02 -18.14
C GLY A 52 -2.89 -12.81 -17.66
N HIS A 53 -3.27 -11.60 -18.05
CA HIS A 53 -2.69 -10.35 -17.54
C HIS A 53 -3.50 -9.74 -16.39
N ALA A 54 -4.69 -10.27 -16.09
CA ALA A 54 -5.56 -9.78 -15.03
C ALA A 54 -6.07 -10.91 -14.11
N TRP A 55 -6.36 -10.54 -12.87
CA TRP A 55 -7.07 -11.39 -11.91
C TRP A 55 -8.54 -11.02 -11.88
N HIS A 56 -9.42 -12.02 -11.89
CA HIS A 56 -10.83 -11.77 -11.67
C HIS A 56 -11.09 -11.56 -10.17
N PHE A 57 -11.56 -10.36 -9.82
CA PHE A 57 -11.86 -10.04 -8.43
C PHE A 57 -13.33 -10.27 -8.10
N LYS A 58 -13.62 -11.47 -7.60
CA LYS A 58 -14.99 -11.95 -7.29
C LYS A 58 -15.80 -11.08 -6.32
N ASN A 59 -15.13 -10.22 -5.55
CA ASN A 59 -15.80 -9.31 -4.62
C ASN A 59 -16.44 -8.12 -5.34
N TYR A 60 -15.88 -7.72 -6.50
CA TYR A 60 -16.36 -6.58 -7.28
C TYR A 60 -17.22 -7.02 -8.47
N ASP A 61 -16.88 -8.16 -9.08
CA ASP A 61 -17.60 -8.69 -10.23
C ASP A 61 -18.01 -10.15 -9.98
N ARG A 62 -19.25 -10.48 -10.32
CA ARG A 62 -19.84 -11.83 -10.16
C ARG A 62 -20.26 -12.46 -11.49
N ARG A 63 -19.93 -11.81 -12.61
CA ARG A 63 -20.28 -12.25 -13.96
C ARG A 63 -19.58 -13.60 -14.24
N PRO A 64 -20.32 -14.64 -14.67
CA PRO A 64 -19.74 -15.96 -14.91
C PRO A 64 -18.70 -15.96 -16.05
N GLU A 65 -18.80 -15.03 -17.00
CA GLU A 65 -17.91 -14.88 -18.15
C GLU A 65 -16.48 -14.59 -17.73
N PHE A 66 -16.28 -13.67 -16.78
CA PHE A 66 -14.98 -13.30 -16.25
C PHE A 66 -14.30 -14.49 -15.57
N SER A 67 -15.07 -15.26 -14.80
CA SER A 67 -14.59 -16.49 -14.20
C SER A 67 -14.28 -17.57 -15.25
N ALA A 68 -14.99 -17.60 -16.38
CA ALA A 68 -14.70 -18.54 -17.45
C ALA A 68 -13.40 -18.19 -18.19
N TRP A 69 -13.17 -16.92 -18.52
CA TRP A 69 -11.94 -16.47 -19.17
C TRP A 69 -10.71 -16.67 -18.29
N GLU A 70 -10.81 -16.34 -17.00
CA GLU A 70 -9.72 -16.57 -16.05
C GLU A 70 -9.38 -18.06 -15.94
N ARG A 71 -10.38 -18.94 -15.84
CA ARG A 71 -10.17 -20.40 -15.80
C ARG A 71 -9.48 -20.91 -17.07
N LYS A 72 -9.87 -20.41 -18.24
CA LYS A 72 -9.23 -20.77 -19.52
C LYS A 72 -7.76 -20.33 -19.54
N ALA A 73 -7.47 -19.10 -19.11
CA ALA A 73 -6.10 -18.59 -19.05
C ALA A 73 -5.21 -19.39 -18.06
N ARG A 74 -5.79 -19.78 -16.91
CA ARG A 74 -5.14 -20.66 -15.93
C ARG A 74 -4.83 -22.03 -16.49
N ALA A 75 -5.80 -22.67 -17.13
CA ALA A 75 -5.62 -23.99 -17.74
C ALA A 75 -4.55 -23.97 -18.83
N ALA A 76 -4.50 -22.88 -19.61
CA ALA A 76 -3.50 -22.65 -20.64
C ALA A 76 -2.15 -22.12 -20.12
N ARG A 77 -2.00 -21.91 -18.80
CA ARG A 77 -0.81 -21.31 -18.15
C ARG A 77 -0.31 -20.04 -18.84
N LYS A 78 -1.23 -19.16 -19.25
CA LYS A 78 -0.89 -17.92 -19.96
C LYS A 78 -0.51 -16.80 -18.99
N GLY A 79 0.45 -15.97 -19.42
CA GLY A 79 0.83 -14.75 -18.70
C GLY A 79 1.22 -15.00 -17.25
N LEU A 80 0.50 -14.37 -16.32
CA LEU A 80 0.74 -14.51 -14.89
C LEU A 80 0.58 -15.96 -14.39
N TRP A 81 -0.23 -16.77 -15.08
CA TRP A 81 -0.47 -18.17 -14.75
C TRP A 81 0.64 -19.12 -15.19
N ALA A 82 1.65 -18.63 -15.92
CA ALA A 82 2.85 -19.40 -16.23
C ALA A 82 3.72 -19.64 -14.99
N SER A 83 3.64 -18.75 -13.99
CA SER A 83 4.34 -18.90 -12.72
C SER A 83 3.75 -20.05 -11.89
N ARG A 84 4.61 -20.75 -11.13
CA ARG A 84 4.23 -21.90 -10.31
C ARG A 84 3.34 -21.51 -9.11
N ASN A 85 3.50 -20.31 -8.57
CA ASN A 85 2.69 -19.80 -7.46
C ASN A 85 2.36 -18.32 -7.70
N PRO A 86 1.36 -18.02 -8.55
CA PRO A 86 1.01 -16.64 -8.86
C PRO A 86 0.28 -16.01 -7.66
N GLU A 87 0.89 -14.97 -7.10
CA GLU A 87 0.33 -14.26 -5.97
C GLU A 87 -0.80 -13.30 -6.40
N LYS A 88 -1.87 -13.26 -5.61
CA LYS A 88 -2.99 -12.35 -5.82
C LYS A 88 -2.57 -10.90 -5.54
N PRO A 89 -2.92 -9.93 -6.41
CA PRO A 89 -2.53 -8.52 -6.24
C PRO A 89 -2.97 -7.91 -4.90
N TRP A 90 -4.08 -8.37 -4.33
CA TRP A 90 -4.59 -7.87 -3.05
C TRP A 90 -3.93 -8.52 -1.83
N HIS A 91 -3.36 -9.73 -1.97
CA HIS A 91 -2.50 -10.31 -0.92
C HIS A 91 -1.17 -9.56 -0.89
N TRP A 92 -0.51 -9.43 -2.04
CA TRP A 92 0.72 -8.66 -2.18
C TRP A 92 0.61 -7.24 -1.62
N ARG A 93 -0.46 -6.51 -1.96
CA ARG A 93 -0.72 -5.15 -1.43
C ARG A 93 -1.00 -5.12 0.08
N ARG A 94 -1.58 -6.18 0.65
CA ARG A 94 -1.83 -6.26 2.10
C ARG A 94 -0.52 -6.52 2.82
N ASP A 95 0.28 -7.44 2.31
CA ASP A 95 1.51 -7.89 2.94
C ASP A 95 2.55 -6.75 2.89
N GLU A 96 2.66 -6.01 1.78
CA GLU A 96 3.46 -4.77 1.72
C GLU A 96 3.03 -3.68 2.71
N ARG A 97 1.73 -3.56 3.00
CA ARG A 97 1.26 -2.59 4.00
C ARG A 97 1.66 -3.05 5.40
N ASN A 98 1.51 -4.33 5.69
CA ASN A 98 1.88 -4.89 6.98
C ASN A 98 3.38 -4.79 7.22
N GLU A 99 4.22 -5.05 6.22
CA GLU A 99 5.68 -4.86 6.32
C GLU A 99 6.05 -3.40 6.61
N ARG A 100 5.42 -2.45 5.91
CA ARG A 100 5.63 -1.01 6.17
C ARG A 100 5.23 -0.57 7.57
N HIS A 101 4.29 -1.25 8.22
CA HIS A 101 3.86 -0.96 9.58
C HIS A 101 4.57 -1.83 10.65
N GLY A 102 5.17 -2.95 10.27
CA GLY A 102 5.80 -3.92 11.16
C GLY A 102 7.22 -3.55 11.60
N THR A 103 7.92 -2.68 10.87
CA THR A 103 9.24 -2.16 11.25
C THR A 103 9.15 -0.77 11.85
N ILE A 104 8.26 -0.58 12.82
CA ILE A 104 8.46 0.48 13.79
C ILE A 104 9.27 -0.14 14.92
N GLU A 105 10.60 -0.15 14.76
CA GLU A 105 11.50 -0.41 15.87
C GLU A 105 11.12 0.59 16.98
N TRP A 106 10.66 0.08 18.12
CA TRP A 106 10.31 0.93 19.26
C TRP A 106 11.49 1.85 19.61
N GLU A 107 12.72 1.34 19.47
CA GLU A 107 13.95 2.11 19.60
C GLU A 107 14.00 3.34 18.67
N THR A 108 13.55 3.23 17.43
CA THR A 108 13.54 4.34 16.46
C THR A 108 12.44 5.37 16.78
N LEU A 109 11.29 4.92 17.27
CA LEU A 109 10.22 5.82 17.73
C LEU A 109 10.63 6.56 19.01
N PHE A 110 11.18 5.85 19.98
CA PHE A 110 11.72 6.43 21.21
C PHE A 110 12.84 7.42 20.89
N ALA A 111 13.82 7.06 20.06
CA ALA A 111 14.90 7.96 19.65
C ALA A 111 14.37 9.24 18.99
N LYS A 112 13.33 9.17 18.14
CA LYS A 112 12.70 10.35 17.53
C LYS A 112 11.98 11.23 18.56
N VAL A 113 11.27 10.63 19.52
CA VAL A 113 10.61 11.36 20.61
C VAL A 113 11.65 12.04 21.49
N ILE A 114 12.71 11.33 21.88
CA ILE A 114 13.81 11.85 22.68
C ILE A 114 14.52 13.00 21.95
N ALA A 115 14.86 12.82 20.67
CA ALA A 115 15.50 13.87 19.87
C ALA A 115 14.63 15.14 19.77
N CYS A 116 13.31 14.99 19.68
CA CYS A 116 12.38 16.12 19.69
C CYS A 116 12.40 16.85 21.04
N PHE A 117 12.37 16.10 22.16
CA PHE A 117 12.47 16.67 23.50
C PHE A 117 13.80 17.40 23.73
N VAL A 118 14.92 16.82 23.31
CA VAL A 118 16.26 17.43 23.41
C VAL A 118 16.31 18.73 22.60
N ALA A 119 15.84 18.73 21.35
CA ALA A 119 15.84 19.93 20.51
C ALA A 119 14.96 21.08 21.08
N VAL A 120 13.85 20.73 21.73
CA VAL A 120 13.00 21.71 22.43
C VAL A 120 13.71 22.27 23.68
N ALA A 121 14.40 21.41 24.44
CA ALA A 121 15.16 21.83 25.62
C ALA A 121 16.34 22.75 25.26
N GLU A 122 17.10 22.43 24.21
CA GLU A 122 18.24 23.26 23.74
C GLU A 122 17.80 24.65 23.28
N ARG A 123 16.67 24.74 22.55
CA ARG A 123 16.10 26.03 22.13
C ARG A 123 15.65 26.89 23.31
N LEU A 124 15.15 26.26 24.38
CA LEU A 124 14.76 26.97 25.60
C LEU A 124 15.97 27.44 26.42
N PHE A 125 17.09 26.71 26.36
CA PHE A 125 18.32 27.03 27.11
C PHE A 125 19.15 28.13 26.43
N MET A 126 19.28 28.09 25.10
CA MET A 126 20.00 29.12 24.31
C MET A 126 19.28 30.48 24.27
N GLY A 127 17.99 30.53 24.62
CA GLY A 127 17.16 31.74 24.66
C GLY A 127 17.26 32.58 25.93
N GLY A 128 18.15 32.25 26.89
CA GLY A 128 18.45 33.10 28.04
C GLY A 128 17.31 33.27 29.06
N ILE A 129 16.30 32.39 29.07
CA ILE A 129 15.24 32.42 30.08
C ILE A 129 15.76 31.71 31.33
N LEU A 130 15.94 32.46 32.41
CA LEU A 130 16.21 31.96 33.76
C LEU A 130 15.22 30.80 34.05
N LEU A 131 15.72 29.57 34.12
CA LEU A 131 14.89 28.37 34.26
C LEU A 131 14.19 28.42 35.63
N ALA A 132 12.96 28.95 35.67
CA ALA A 132 12.17 29.05 36.88
C ALA A 132 12.08 27.66 37.55
N ARG A 133 12.21 27.59 38.87
CA ARG A 133 12.20 26.32 39.67
C ARG A 133 11.06 25.35 39.33
N ARG A 134 9.94 25.83 38.76
CA ARG A 134 8.83 24.99 38.27
C ARG A 134 9.14 24.16 37.01
N ASN A 135 10.11 24.57 36.19
CA ASN A 135 10.49 23.85 34.96
C ASN A 135 11.56 22.78 35.21
N LEU A 136 12.43 22.97 36.20
CA LEU A 136 13.42 21.96 36.64
C LEU A 136 12.74 20.70 37.18
N LEU A 137 11.65 20.86 37.95
CA LEU A 137 10.89 19.73 38.46
C LEU A 137 10.22 18.93 37.32
N LYS A 138 9.72 19.62 36.29
CA LYS A 138 9.14 18.97 35.10
C LYS A 138 10.19 18.23 34.28
N LEU A 139 11.39 18.80 34.13
CA LEU A 139 12.51 18.13 33.46
C LEU A 139 13.00 16.90 34.25
N ALA A 140 13.12 17.00 35.58
CA ALA A 140 13.53 15.89 36.43
C ALA A 140 12.52 14.74 36.44
N ILE A 141 11.21 15.05 36.42
CA ILE A 141 10.15 14.04 36.28
C ILE A 141 10.21 13.38 34.89
N LEU A 142 10.46 14.14 33.82
CA LEU A 142 10.62 13.60 32.46
C LEU A 142 11.85 12.70 32.34
N LEU A 143 12.99 13.11 32.91
CA LEU A 143 14.22 12.31 32.92
C LEU A 143 14.05 11.04 33.75
N GLY A 144 13.42 11.12 34.93
CA GLY A 144 13.13 9.94 35.76
C GLY A 144 12.13 8.97 35.12
N LEU A 145 11.13 9.47 34.40
CA LEU A 145 10.21 8.63 33.63
C LEU A 145 10.90 7.97 32.44
N MET A 146 11.87 8.65 31.80
CA MET A 146 12.66 8.06 30.74
C MET A 146 13.58 6.94 31.24
N GLU A 147 14.24 7.09 32.39
CA GLU A 147 15.05 6.01 32.99
C GLU A 147 14.18 4.80 33.38
N LEU A 148 12.98 5.03 33.93
CA LEU A 148 12.04 3.96 34.24
C LEU A 148 11.56 3.21 33.00
N VAL A 149 11.36 3.89 31.87
CA VAL A 149 10.98 3.27 30.60
C VAL A 149 12.15 2.46 30.03
N ILE A 150 13.39 2.94 30.15
CA ILE A 150 14.58 2.19 29.70
C ILE A 150 14.75 0.92 30.53
N ILE A 151 14.63 0.99 31.86
CA ILE A 151 14.73 -0.18 32.76
C ILE A 151 13.62 -1.21 32.47
N PHE A 152 12.42 -0.77 32.14
CA PHE A 152 11.30 -1.67 31.84
C PHE A 152 11.42 -2.39 30.48
N MET A 153 12.22 -1.86 29.55
CA MET A 153 12.42 -2.49 28.24
C MET A 153 13.64 -3.44 28.18
N GLU A 154 14.46 -3.51 29.23
CA GLU A 154 15.65 -4.38 29.30
C GLU A 154 15.38 -5.69 30.10
N GLN A 155 14.11 -6.02 30.35
CA GLN A 155 13.62 -7.27 30.97
C GLN A 155 12.67 -7.98 30.00
#